data_AF-A0A1Y1KTB1-F1
#
_entry.id   AF-A0A1Y1KTB1-F1
#
_cell.length_a   1.000
_cell.length_b   1.000
_cell.length_c   1.000
_cell.angle_alpha   90.00
_cell.angle_beta   90.00
_cell.angle_gamma   90.00
#
_symmetry.space_group_name_H-M   'P 1'
#
loop_
_entity.id
_entity.type
_entity.pdbx_description
1 polymer ?
#
loop_
_entity_poly.entity_id
_entity_poly.type
_entity_poly.pdbx_seq_one_letter_code
_entity_poly.pdbx_strand_id
1 'polypeptide(L)'
;PGSARRVLGTIERSLHRVRHVLTPRKTPNDPQQPAILTSKDLCNVSSTEYKDPEFVISQLSEALEKKGIACEREGFCLRGKVEPNATRRLNGCSFELEICYLPCLDLHPKVPSGGESTPTKSILKNSNYSPGPRRTLFPVVRLPTATVGIRRKRLKGDSWCYKTVMEEILALTAIDLKQSFESAV
;
A
#
# COMPACT_ATOMS: atom_id res chain seq x y z
N PRO A 1 2.78 -47.87 -34.03
CA PRO A 1 3.36 -47.11 -32.91
C PRO A 1 2.60 -45.79 -32.67
N GLY A 2 2.31 -45.46 -31.41
CA GLY A 2 1.88 -44.13 -30.99
C GLY A 2 0.40 -43.99 -30.62
N SER A 3 0.13 -43.81 -29.33
CA SER A 3 -0.26 -42.48 -28.81
C SER A 3 -0.90 -42.66 -27.42
N ALA A 4 -0.09 -42.46 -26.38
CA ALA A 4 -0.57 -42.39 -25.00
C ALA A 4 -1.39 -41.11 -24.82
N ARG A 5 -2.72 -41.20 -24.93
CA ARG A 5 -3.62 -40.12 -24.52
C ARG A 5 -4.83 -40.73 -23.83
N ARG A 6 -4.86 -40.62 -22.51
CA ARG A 6 -6.04 -40.38 -21.64
C ARG A 6 -5.69 -40.69 -20.18
N VAL A 7 -4.98 -39.78 -19.48
CA VAL A 7 -4.89 -39.87 -18.00
C VAL A 7 -4.77 -38.53 -17.26
N LEU A 8 -5.08 -37.39 -17.89
CA LEU A 8 -5.03 -36.07 -17.23
C LEU A 8 -6.41 -35.45 -16.97
N GLY A 9 -7.46 -36.27 -16.77
CA GLY A 9 -8.84 -35.77 -16.60
C GLY A 9 -9.37 -35.70 -15.15
N THR A 10 -8.59 -36.15 -14.16
CA THR A 10 -9.02 -36.32 -12.76
C THR A 10 -8.32 -35.40 -11.76
N ILE A 11 -7.08 -34.97 -12.02
CA ILE A 11 -6.35 -34.07 -11.11
C ILE A 11 -6.87 -32.63 -11.22
N GLU A 12 -7.34 -32.22 -12.40
CA GLU A 12 -7.85 -30.86 -12.68
C GLU A 12 -9.10 -30.52 -11.84
N ARG A 13 -9.94 -31.53 -11.52
CA ARG A 13 -11.10 -31.38 -10.64
C ARG A 13 -10.75 -31.35 -9.15
N SER A 14 -9.66 -32.01 -8.74
CA SER A 14 -9.18 -32.02 -7.36
C SER A 14 -8.58 -30.67 -6.96
N LEU A 15 -7.84 -30.02 -7.87
CA LEU A 15 -7.18 -28.73 -7.61
C LEU A 15 -8.19 -27.60 -7.34
N HIS A 16 -9.38 -27.66 -7.95
CA HIS A 16 -10.47 -26.71 -7.71
C HIS A 16 -10.94 -26.70 -6.24
N ARG A 17 -10.86 -27.82 -5.52
CA ARG A 17 -11.26 -27.92 -4.10
C ARG A 17 -10.20 -27.39 -3.14
N VAL A 18 -8.95 -27.27 -3.58
CA VAL A 18 -7.79 -26.87 -2.73
C VAL A 18 -7.41 -25.40 -2.95
N ARG A 19 -8.11 -24.68 -3.83
CA ARG A 19 -7.82 -23.25 -4.12
C ARG A 19 -7.83 -22.38 -2.86
N HIS A 20 -8.70 -22.63 -1.89
CA HIS A 20 -8.74 -21.86 -0.64
C HIS A 20 -7.65 -22.23 0.38
N VAL A 21 -6.98 -23.37 0.19
CA VAL A 21 -5.94 -23.90 1.10
C VAL A 21 -4.53 -23.54 0.61
N LEU A 22 -4.35 -23.39 -0.71
CA LEU A 22 -3.05 -23.07 -1.32
C LEU A 22 -2.88 -21.60 -1.74
N THR A 23 -3.94 -20.80 -1.71
CA THR A 23 -3.77 -19.36 -1.86
C THR A 23 -3.34 -18.83 -0.49
N PRO A 24 -2.13 -18.26 -0.32
CA PRO A 24 -1.83 -17.51 0.89
C PRO A 24 -2.94 -16.48 1.03
N ARG A 25 -3.78 -16.65 2.05
CA ARG A 25 -4.81 -15.69 2.43
C ARG A 25 -4.07 -14.37 2.62
N LYS A 26 -4.20 -13.47 1.64
CA LYS A 26 -4.18 -12.04 1.95
C LYS A 26 -5.23 -11.93 3.04
N THR A 27 -4.80 -11.58 4.25
CA THR A 27 -5.69 -11.23 5.35
C THR A 27 -6.85 -10.43 4.75
N PRO A 28 -8.11 -10.80 4.99
CA PRO A 28 -9.22 -9.94 4.58
C PRO A 28 -8.90 -8.59 5.20
N ASN A 29 -8.47 -7.65 4.36
CA ASN A 29 -8.15 -6.31 4.81
C ASN A 29 -9.50 -5.80 5.31
N ASP A 30 -9.61 -5.61 6.61
CA ASP A 30 -10.78 -4.97 7.17
C ASP A 30 -11.00 -3.70 6.34
N PRO A 31 -12.17 -3.49 5.70
CA PRO A 31 -12.42 -2.27 4.95
C PRO A 31 -12.21 -1.00 5.81
N GLN A 32 -12.14 -1.16 7.14
CA GLN A 32 -11.74 -0.14 8.09
C GLN A 32 -10.22 0.04 8.27
N GLN A 33 -9.34 -0.60 7.49
CA GLN A 33 -7.90 -0.37 7.55
C GLN A 33 -7.25 -0.17 6.15
N PRO A 34 -6.27 0.74 6.02
CA PRO A 34 -5.54 0.95 4.76
C PRO A 34 -4.81 -0.30 4.29
N ALA A 35 -4.61 -0.43 2.97
CA ALA A 35 -3.90 -1.58 2.42
C ALA A 35 -2.40 -1.52 2.74
N ILE A 36 -1.84 -2.59 3.30
CA ILE A 36 -0.39 -2.68 3.54
C ILE A 36 0.29 -3.15 2.26
N LEU A 37 1.18 -2.33 1.69
CA LEU A 37 1.91 -2.68 0.47
C LEU A 37 3.26 -3.32 0.76
N THR A 38 3.68 -4.20 -0.13
CA THR A 38 5.04 -4.75 -0.15
C THR A 38 5.92 -3.98 -1.14
N SER A 39 7.24 -4.15 -1.09
CA SER A 39 8.18 -3.49 -2.02
C SER A 39 7.88 -3.77 -3.50
N LYS A 40 7.16 -4.87 -3.82
CA LYS A 40 6.79 -5.24 -5.19
C LYS A 40 5.53 -4.51 -5.70
N ASP A 41 4.74 -3.93 -4.80
CA ASP A 41 3.42 -3.34 -5.09
C ASP A 41 3.46 -1.80 -5.10
N LEU A 42 4.64 -1.20 -5.27
CA LEU A 42 4.85 0.25 -5.24
C LEU A 42 4.62 0.96 -6.58
N CYS A 43 4.43 0.20 -7.67
CA CYS A 43 4.18 0.81 -8.96
C CYS A 43 2.83 1.55 -8.95
N ASN A 44 2.81 2.76 -9.51
CA ASN A 44 1.63 3.65 -9.53
C ASN A 44 1.19 4.16 -8.15
N VAL A 45 2.02 4.00 -7.12
CA VAL A 45 1.79 4.61 -5.81
C VAL A 45 2.51 5.95 -5.74
N SER A 46 1.79 6.97 -5.31
CA SER A 46 2.38 8.27 -4.95
C SER A 46 2.66 8.25 -3.46
N SER A 47 3.92 8.46 -3.08
CA SER A 47 4.31 8.62 -1.67
C SER A 47 3.83 9.96 -1.13
N THR A 48 3.34 9.96 0.10
CA THR A 48 3.01 11.19 0.84
C THR A 48 3.92 11.31 2.06
N GLU A 49 3.90 12.43 2.76
CA GLU A 49 4.64 12.61 4.03
C GLU A 49 3.75 12.39 5.26
N TYR A 50 2.49 11.99 5.04
CA TYR A 50 1.47 11.89 6.08
C TYR A 50 1.43 10.50 6.71
N LYS A 51 1.02 10.46 7.98
CA LYS A 51 0.91 9.24 8.79
C LYS A 51 -0.53 8.83 9.06
N ASP A 52 -1.45 9.80 9.00
CA ASP A 52 -2.87 9.56 9.24
C ASP A 52 -3.61 9.28 7.91
N PRO A 53 -4.09 8.05 7.68
CA PRO A 53 -4.77 7.70 6.45
C PRO A 53 -6.15 8.33 6.33
N GLU A 54 -6.86 8.59 7.44
CA GLU A 54 -8.20 9.19 7.45
C GLU A 54 -8.13 10.65 7.00
N PHE A 55 -7.10 11.37 7.44
CA PHE A 55 -6.82 12.71 6.96
C PHE A 55 -6.55 12.73 5.45
N VAL A 56 -5.66 11.85 4.95
CA VAL A 56 -5.29 11.82 3.53
C VAL A 56 -6.48 11.50 2.63
N ILE A 57 -7.34 10.53 3.00
CA ILE A 57 -8.53 10.22 2.21
C ILE A 57 -9.55 11.36 2.21
N SER A 58 -9.70 12.07 3.35
CA SER A 58 -10.56 13.25 3.42
C SER A 58 -10.08 14.34 2.47
N GLN A 59 -8.77 14.64 2.48
CA GLN A 59 -8.18 15.65 1.59
C GLN A 59 -8.30 15.26 0.11
N LEU A 60 -8.14 13.98 -0.22
CA LEU A 60 -8.35 13.52 -1.60
C LEU A 60 -9.81 13.67 -2.04
N SER A 61 -10.77 13.36 -1.15
CA SER A 61 -12.19 13.55 -1.41
C SER A 61 -12.50 15.03 -1.70
N GLU A 62 -11.98 15.93 -0.86
CA GLU A 62 -12.16 17.37 -1.03
C GLU A 62 -11.52 17.88 -2.34
N ALA A 63 -10.31 17.42 -2.66
CA ALA A 63 -9.64 17.79 -3.92
C ALA A 63 -10.41 17.32 -5.15
N LEU A 64 -11.05 16.14 -5.10
CA LEU A 64 -11.94 15.64 -6.15
C LEU A 64 -13.17 16.53 -6.32
N GLU A 65 -13.82 16.90 -5.22
CA GLU A 65 -15.00 17.79 -5.22
C GLU A 65 -14.66 19.18 -5.74
N LYS A 66 -13.54 19.77 -5.30
CA LYS A 66 -13.02 21.05 -5.82
C LYS A 66 -12.78 21.01 -7.32
N LYS A 67 -12.36 19.85 -7.84
CA LYS A 67 -12.17 19.64 -9.28
C LYS A 67 -13.48 19.41 -10.04
N GLY A 68 -14.60 19.26 -9.34
CA GLY A 68 -15.90 18.95 -9.92
C GLY A 68 -16.04 17.48 -10.34
N ILE A 69 -15.29 16.58 -9.70
CA ILE A 69 -15.33 15.14 -9.97
C ILE A 69 -16.14 14.46 -8.87
N ALA A 70 -17.27 13.88 -9.25
CA ALA A 70 -18.06 13.06 -8.32
C ALA A 70 -17.26 11.82 -7.93
N CYS A 71 -17.24 11.51 -6.64
CA CYS A 71 -16.58 10.32 -6.12
C CYS A 71 -17.44 9.57 -5.10
N GLU A 72 -17.22 8.26 -5.03
CA GLU A 72 -17.82 7.36 -4.06
C GLU A 72 -16.72 6.87 -3.12
N ARG A 73 -16.92 7.01 -1.80
CA ARG A 73 -15.98 6.53 -0.78
C ARG A 73 -16.43 5.18 -0.22
N GLU A 74 -15.54 4.21 -0.22
CA GLU A 74 -15.71 2.91 0.44
C GLU A 74 -14.47 2.64 1.30
N GLY A 75 -14.57 2.87 2.61
CA GLY A 75 -13.44 2.76 3.54
C GLY A 75 -12.29 3.71 3.16
N PHE A 76 -11.14 3.11 2.81
CA PHE A 76 -9.92 3.79 2.36
C PHE A 76 -9.78 3.90 0.83
N CYS A 77 -10.84 3.63 0.09
CA CYS A 77 -10.90 3.73 -1.35
C CYS A 77 -11.85 4.86 -1.79
N LEU A 78 -11.44 5.63 -2.80
CA LEU A 78 -12.25 6.61 -3.51
C LEU A 78 -12.36 6.19 -4.97
N ARG A 79 -13.59 6.11 -5.48
CA ARG A 79 -13.85 5.81 -6.88
C ARG A 79 -14.40 7.05 -7.57
N GLY A 80 -13.71 7.53 -8.60
CA GLY A 80 -14.07 8.74 -9.32
C GLY A 80 -14.38 8.48 -10.79
N LYS A 81 -15.22 9.34 -11.37
CA LYS A 81 -15.54 9.32 -12.79
C LYS A 81 -15.51 10.72 -13.37
N VAL A 82 -14.80 10.86 -14.48
CA VAL A 82 -14.79 12.08 -15.30
C VAL A 82 -15.62 11.78 -16.54
N GLU A 83 -16.69 12.55 -16.72
CA GLU A 83 -17.50 12.47 -17.94
C GLU A 83 -16.75 13.10 -19.13
N PRO A 84 -17.00 12.61 -20.36
CA PRO A 84 -16.43 13.23 -21.56
C PRO A 84 -16.89 14.69 -21.66
N ASN A 85 -15.93 15.59 -21.90
CA ASN A 85 -16.19 17.01 -22.08
C ASN A 85 -15.74 17.45 -23.47
N ALA A 86 -16.72 17.71 -24.35
CA ALA A 86 -16.47 18.13 -25.73
C ALA A 86 -15.72 19.49 -25.79
N THR A 87 -16.02 20.41 -24.87
CA THR A 87 -15.38 21.73 -24.80
C THR A 87 -13.90 21.63 -24.44
N ARG A 88 -13.54 20.72 -23.54
CA ARG A 88 -12.15 20.47 -23.13
C ARG A 88 -11.41 19.45 -24.01
N ARG A 89 -12.08 18.87 -25.02
CA ARG A 89 -11.57 17.75 -25.83
C ARG A 89 -10.99 16.61 -24.97
N LEU A 90 -11.60 16.40 -23.80
CA LEU A 90 -11.19 15.40 -22.83
C LEU A 90 -12.20 14.26 -22.86
N ASN A 91 -11.75 13.08 -23.25
CA ASN A 91 -12.55 11.86 -23.16
C ASN A 91 -12.81 11.52 -21.70
N GLY A 92 -13.86 10.74 -21.43
CA GLY A 92 -14.16 10.31 -20.07
C GLY A 92 -13.22 9.22 -19.56
N CYS A 93 -13.03 9.15 -18.24
CA CYS A 93 -12.35 8.04 -17.58
C CYS A 93 -12.97 7.72 -16.21
N SER A 94 -12.71 6.51 -15.72
CA SER A 94 -13.06 6.10 -14.36
C SER A 94 -11.83 5.52 -13.68
N PHE A 95 -11.70 5.78 -12.39
CA PHE A 95 -10.50 5.45 -11.62
C PHE A 95 -10.82 5.13 -10.17
N GLU A 96 -9.83 4.55 -9.50
CA GLU A 96 -9.83 4.19 -8.09
C GLU A 96 -8.54 4.73 -7.46
N LEU A 97 -8.69 5.42 -6.34
CA LEU A 97 -7.62 5.88 -5.47
C LEU A 97 -7.74 5.14 -4.15
N GLU A 98 -6.65 4.58 -3.65
CA GLU A 98 -6.68 3.78 -2.43
C GLU A 98 -5.53 4.17 -1.50
N ILE A 99 -5.87 4.42 -0.24
CA ILE A 99 -4.90 4.70 0.80
C ILE A 99 -4.20 3.41 1.21
N CYS A 100 -2.88 3.49 1.21
CA CYS A 100 -2.00 2.37 1.47
C CYS A 100 -0.95 2.74 2.51
N TYR A 101 -0.52 1.79 3.32
CA TYR A 101 0.73 1.91 4.07
C TYR A 101 1.90 1.47 3.21
N LEU A 102 2.88 2.36 3.08
CA LEU A 102 4.13 2.05 2.41
C LEU A 102 5.05 1.26 3.36
N PRO A 103 5.78 0.26 2.85
CA PRO A 103 6.87 -0.31 3.61
C PRO A 103 7.86 0.81 3.93
N CYS A 104 8.37 0.85 5.16
CA CYS A 104 9.45 1.74 5.52
C CYS A 104 10.63 1.41 4.60
N LEU A 105 10.82 2.22 3.55
CA LEU A 105 12.06 2.21 2.80
C LEU A 105 13.04 2.93 3.73
N ASP A 106 13.92 2.18 4.38
CA ASP A 106 14.88 2.66 5.38
C ASP A 106 15.71 3.84 4.82
N LEU A 107 15.17 5.06 4.87
CA LEU A 107 15.91 6.30 4.68
C LEU A 107 16.38 6.77 6.05
N HIS A 108 17.26 5.96 6.64
CA HIS A 108 18.26 6.49 7.55
C HIS A 108 19.56 5.75 7.32
N PRO A 109 20.61 6.40 6.76
CA PRO A 109 21.97 5.96 7.05
C PRO A 109 22.10 5.99 8.56
N LYS A 110 22.23 4.83 9.21
CA LYS A 110 22.73 4.79 10.58
C LYS A 110 24.11 5.45 10.54
N VAL A 111 24.18 6.73 10.89
CA VAL A 111 25.42 7.35 11.35
C VAL A 111 25.74 6.65 12.67
N PRO A 112 26.83 5.87 12.78
CA PRO A 112 27.28 5.38 14.07
C PRO A 112 27.93 6.57 14.78
N SER A 113 27.19 7.21 15.68
CA SER A 113 27.76 8.09 16.70
C SER A 113 28.06 7.26 17.95
N GLY A 114 29.34 7.11 18.28
CA GLY A 114 29.80 6.48 19.51
C GLY A 114 31.26 6.07 19.41
N GLY A 115 32.14 6.92 19.93
CA GLY A 115 33.59 6.82 19.80
C GLY A 115 34.27 5.75 20.65
N GLU A 116 35.46 5.41 20.17
CA GLU A 116 36.70 5.02 20.86
C GLU A 116 36.73 4.03 22.04
N SER A 117 37.72 3.14 21.89
CA SER A 117 38.53 2.44 22.89
C SER A 117 38.04 1.10 23.46
N THR A 118 38.43 0.01 22.77
CA THR A 118 38.95 -1.20 23.43
C THR A 118 40.15 -0.86 24.33
N PRO A 119 40.59 -1.69 25.32
CA PRO A 119 40.28 -3.12 25.54
C PRO A 119 40.01 -3.49 27.03
N THR A 120 39.62 -4.75 27.32
CA THR A 120 40.39 -5.68 28.20
C THR A 120 39.66 -7.04 28.36
N LYS A 121 40.46 -8.12 28.32
CA LYS A 121 40.11 -9.55 28.46
C LYS A 121 39.57 -9.93 29.86
N SER A 122 38.68 -10.93 29.92
CA SER A 122 38.62 -12.00 30.96
C SER A 122 37.39 -12.91 30.68
N ILE A 123 37.56 -14.18 30.27
CA ILE A 123 37.73 -15.40 31.07
C ILE A 123 36.45 -15.86 31.82
N LEU A 124 35.83 -16.92 31.27
CA LEU A 124 35.12 -18.06 31.89
C LEU A 124 34.26 -17.87 33.16
N LYS A 125 32.97 -18.23 33.09
CA LYS A 125 32.41 -19.48 33.69
C LYS A 125 30.90 -19.66 33.45
N ASN A 126 30.52 -20.94 33.30
CA ASN A 126 29.20 -21.54 33.09
C ASN A 126 28.11 -21.13 34.09
N SER A 127 26.86 -21.17 33.64
CA SER A 127 25.76 -21.73 34.44
C SER A 127 24.68 -22.36 33.54
N ASN A 128 24.24 -23.55 33.96
CA ASN A 128 23.26 -24.43 33.33
C ASN A 128 21.85 -23.81 33.29
N TYR A 129 21.20 -23.81 32.13
CA TYR A 129 19.75 -23.65 32.03
C TYR A 129 19.16 -24.61 30.98
N SER A 130 18.17 -25.38 31.43
CA SER A 130 17.37 -26.35 30.65
C SER A 130 16.72 -25.74 29.40
N PRO A 131 16.57 -26.51 28.30
CA PRO A 131 15.77 -26.09 27.16
C PRO A 131 14.29 -26.44 27.40
N GLY A 132 13.48 -25.45 27.80
CA GLY A 132 12.02 -25.52 27.69
C GLY A 132 11.54 -25.22 26.26
N PRO A 133 10.38 -25.76 25.82
CA PRO A 133 9.94 -25.66 24.44
C PRO A 133 9.55 -24.22 24.07
N ARG A 134 10.21 -23.73 23.02
CA ARG A 134 10.01 -22.41 22.42
C ARG A 134 8.57 -22.25 21.94
N ARG A 135 7.75 -21.53 22.72
CA ARG A 135 6.58 -20.85 22.17
C ARG A 135 7.10 -19.75 21.25
N THR A 136 6.92 -19.94 19.94
CA THR A 136 7.15 -18.92 18.92
C THR A 136 6.19 -17.76 19.19
N LEU A 137 6.62 -16.81 20.02
CA LEU A 137 6.15 -15.44 19.96
C LEU A 137 6.56 -14.95 18.57
N PHE A 138 5.62 -14.95 17.63
CA PHE A 138 5.76 -14.11 16.46
C PHE A 138 6.03 -12.71 16.99
N PRO A 139 7.16 -12.06 16.65
CA PRO A 139 7.29 -10.66 16.96
C PRO A 139 6.15 -9.99 16.21
N VAL A 140 5.22 -9.39 16.94
CA VAL A 140 4.39 -8.32 16.38
C VAL A 140 5.40 -7.27 15.97
N VAL A 141 5.83 -7.33 14.71
CA VAL A 141 6.65 -6.30 14.09
C VAL A 141 5.75 -5.08 14.10
N ARG A 142 5.85 -4.27 15.16
CA ARG A 142 5.36 -2.90 15.15
C ARG A 142 6.12 -2.23 14.02
N LEU A 143 5.48 -2.15 12.85
CA LEU A 143 6.05 -1.48 11.69
C LEU A 143 6.40 -0.06 12.14
N PRO A 144 7.69 0.33 12.11
CA PRO A 144 8.07 1.70 12.45
C PRO A 144 7.38 2.64 11.47
N THR A 145 6.50 3.50 12.01
CA THR A 145 5.77 4.59 11.35
C THR A 145 5.56 4.40 9.85
N ALA A 146 4.67 3.48 9.48
CA ALA A 146 4.34 3.27 8.07
C ALA A 146 3.77 4.56 7.48
N THR A 147 4.50 5.16 6.54
CA THR A 147 4.05 6.36 5.83
C THR A 147 2.89 6.00 4.90
N VAL A 148 1.96 6.92 4.74
CA VAL A 148 0.81 6.73 3.85
C VAL A 148 1.22 6.99 2.39
N GLY A 149 0.77 6.11 1.50
CA GLY A 149 0.84 6.25 0.06
C GLY A 149 -0.55 6.20 -0.57
N ILE A 150 -0.63 6.71 -1.80
CA ILE A 150 -1.87 6.76 -2.59
C ILE A 150 -1.68 5.88 -3.81
N ARG A 151 -2.33 4.72 -3.83
CA ARG A 151 -2.33 3.82 -4.99
C ARG A 151 -3.34 4.32 -6.01
N ARG A 152 -2.89 4.51 -7.25
CA ARG A 152 -3.73 4.96 -8.36
C ARG A 152 -4.01 3.81 -9.32
N LYS A 153 -5.28 3.64 -9.69
CA LYS A 153 -5.70 2.59 -10.62
C LYS A 153 -6.73 3.12 -11.61
N ARG A 154 -6.43 3.01 -12.89
CA ARG A 154 -7.42 3.26 -13.95
C ARG A 154 -8.36 2.08 -14.03
N LEU A 155 -9.66 2.34 -14.08
CA LEU A 155 -10.69 1.32 -14.28
C LEU A 155 -11.11 1.25 -15.75
N LYS A 156 -11.53 2.38 -16.32
CA LYS A 156 -12.05 2.47 -17.70
C LYS A 156 -11.71 3.83 -18.33
N GLY A 157 -11.86 3.91 -19.65
CA GLY A 157 -11.75 5.14 -20.42
C GLY A 157 -10.32 5.49 -20.85
N ASP A 158 -10.16 6.73 -21.30
CA ASP A 158 -8.96 7.17 -21.99
C ASP A 158 -7.73 7.27 -21.06
N SER A 159 -6.57 6.82 -21.56
CA SER A 159 -5.33 6.80 -20.79
C SER A 159 -4.81 8.20 -20.51
N TRP A 160 -4.95 9.11 -21.48
CA TRP A 160 -4.43 10.46 -21.38
C TRP A 160 -5.29 11.28 -20.41
N CYS A 161 -6.62 11.20 -20.53
CA CYS A 161 -7.53 11.78 -19.55
C CYS A 161 -7.20 11.32 -18.12
N TYR A 162 -7.07 10.01 -17.90
CA TYR A 162 -6.71 9.48 -16.59
C TYR A 162 -5.41 10.08 -16.07
N LYS A 163 -4.35 10.11 -16.88
CA LYS A 163 -3.05 10.63 -16.46
C LYS A 163 -3.14 12.11 -16.07
N THR A 164 -3.77 12.93 -16.90
CA THR A 164 -3.96 14.36 -16.65
C THR A 164 -4.74 14.61 -15.36
N VAL A 165 -5.87 13.91 -15.19
CA VAL A 165 -6.73 14.05 -14.01
C VAL A 165 -5.99 13.63 -12.74
N MET A 166 -5.25 12.52 -12.77
CA MET A 166 -4.47 12.06 -11.61
C MET A 166 -3.37 13.05 -11.20
N GLU A 167 -2.70 13.67 -12.18
CA GLU A 167 -1.69 14.68 -11.92
C GLU A 167 -2.28 15.91 -11.24
N GLU A 168 -3.41 16.41 -11.75
CA GLU A 168 -4.11 17.56 -11.20
C GLU A 168 -4.63 17.29 -9.77
N ILE A 169 -5.27 16.15 -9.51
CA ILE A 169 -5.79 15.81 -8.18
C ILE A 169 -4.67 15.70 -7.15
N LEU A 170 -3.57 15.00 -7.49
CA LEU A 170 -2.44 14.86 -6.58
C LEU A 170 -1.77 16.19 -6.28
N ALA A 171 -1.64 17.07 -7.28
CA ALA A 171 -1.10 18.40 -7.10
C ALA A 171 -1.98 19.26 -6.19
N LEU A 172 -3.31 19.27 -6.42
CA LEU A 172 -4.27 19.99 -5.58
C LEU A 172 -4.22 19.51 -4.12
N THR A 173 -4.25 18.19 -3.93
CA THR A 173 -4.18 17.59 -2.60
C THR A 173 -2.89 17.98 -1.88
N ALA A 174 -1.75 17.97 -2.57
CA ALA A 174 -0.47 18.35 -1.99
C ALA A 174 -0.40 19.84 -1.57
N ILE A 175 -1.12 20.73 -2.27
CA ILE A 175 -1.22 22.15 -1.91
C ILE A 175 -2.09 22.33 -0.67
N ASP A 176 -3.29 21.75 -0.67
CA ASP A 176 -4.24 21.82 0.46
C ASP A 176 -3.60 21.31 1.76
N LEU A 177 -2.84 20.22 1.63
CA LEU A 177 -2.09 19.61 2.72
C LEU A 177 -1.02 20.55 3.32
N LYS A 178 -0.34 21.37 2.50
CA LYS A 178 0.64 22.35 2.99
C LYS A 178 -0.05 23.55 3.66
N GLN A 179 -1.13 24.05 3.08
CA GLN A 179 -1.84 25.22 3.60
C GLN A 179 -2.50 24.95 4.96
N SER A 180 -2.95 23.71 5.18
CA SER A 180 -3.49 23.24 6.47
C SER A 180 -2.45 23.31 7.59
N PHE A 181 -1.17 23.07 7.28
CA PHE A 181 -0.08 23.10 8.25
C PHE A 181 0.31 24.53 8.62
N GLU A 182 0.40 25.44 7.64
CA GLU A 182 0.78 26.84 7.85
C GLU A 182 -0.29 27.66 8.59
N SER A 183 -1.56 27.28 8.47
CA SER A 183 -2.68 27.99 9.14
C SER A 183 -2.82 27.63 10.63
N ALA A 184 -2.10 26.61 11.11
CA ALA A 184 -2.15 26.13 12.49
C ALA A 184 -0.97 26.63 13.35
N VAL A 185 -0.13 27.52 12.80
CA VAL A 185 1.07 28.09 13.46
C VAL A 185 0.88 29.58 13.75
#